data_AF-A0A1M5DAA1-F1
#
_entry.id   AF-A0A1M5DAA1-F1
#
_cell.length_a   1.000
_cell.length_b   1.000
_cell.length_c   1.000
_cell.angle_alpha   90.00
_cell.angle_beta   90.00
_cell.angle_gamma   90.00
#
_symmetry.space_group_name_H-M   'P 1'
#
loop_
_entity.id
_entity.type
_entity.pdbx_description
1 polymer ?
#
loop_
_entity_poly.entity_id
_entity_poly.type
_entity_poly.pdbx_seq_one_letter_code
_entity_poly.pdbx_strand_id
1 'polypeptide(L)' 'MPDDIIKSSPPFKTGNKVIAGTYCCMNCNNDGNNDDTFIHFVANNGGALPRCPKCGNTTWMKI' A
#
# COMPACT_ATOMS: atom_id res chain seq x y z
N MET A 1 -10.66 -22.49 -2.43
CA MET A 1 -10.75 -21.42 -1.42
C MET A 1 -10.59 -20.12 -2.18
N PRO A 2 -11.67 -19.38 -2.48
CA PRO A 2 -11.54 -18.24 -3.37
C PRO A 2 -10.77 -17.12 -2.67
N ASP A 3 -9.63 -16.80 -3.27
CA ASP A 3 -8.86 -15.57 -3.17
C ASP A 3 -9.73 -14.34 -2.87
N ASP A 4 -9.91 -14.01 -1.60
CA ASP A 4 -10.29 -12.66 -1.16
C ASP A 4 -9.11 -11.71 -1.39
N ILE A 5 -8.67 -11.58 -2.64
CA ILE A 5 -7.88 -10.43 -3.05
C ILE A 5 -8.78 -9.23 -2.80
N ILE A 6 -8.36 -8.35 -1.89
CA ILE A 6 -9.18 -7.24 -1.42
C ILE A 6 -9.48 -6.33 -2.60
N LYS A 7 -10.69 -6.45 -3.16
CA LYS A 7 -11.30 -5.47 -4.07
C LYS A 7 -11.84 -4.25 -3.31
N SER A 8 -11.77 -4.26 -1.97
CA SER A 8 -12.35 -3.23 -1.12
C SER A 8 -11.54 -1.95 -1.20
N SER A 9 -12.25 -0.85 -1.42
CA SER A 9 -11.77 0.52 -1.49
C SER A 9 -10.69 0.84 -0.44
N PRO A 10 -9.70 1.69 -0.77
CA PRO A 10 -8.63 2.04 0.14
C PRO A 10 -9.16 2.63 1.46
N PRO A 11 -8.41 2.44 2.57
CA PRO A 11 -7.04 1.95 2.58
C PRO A 11 -6.85 0.45 2.83
N PHE A 12 -5.82 -0.11 2.19
CA PHE A 12 -5.30 -1.45 2.43
C PHE A 12 -4.36 -1.48 3.65
N LYS A 13 -4.30 -2.61 4.35
CA LYS A 13 -3.42 -2.80 5.52
C LYS A 13 -2.23 -3.73 5.22
N THR A 14 -1.16 -3.64 6.00
CA THR A 14 -0.04 -4.60 5.94
C THR A 14 -0.54 -6.03 6.12
N GLY A 15 0.00 -6.95 5.32
CA GLY A 15 -0.40 -8.35 5.31
C GLY A 15 -1.62 -8.64 4.42
N ASN A 16 -2.35 -7.61 3.98
CA ASN A 16 -3.44 -7.80 3.04
C ASN A 16 -2.88 -8.26 1.69
N LYS A 17 -3.49 -9.31 1.14
CA LYS A 17 -3.27 -9.74 -0.24
C LYS A 17 -3.99 -8.78 -1.17
N VAL A 18 -3.24 -8.17 -2.07
CA VAL A 18 -3.77 -7.18 -3.01
C VAL A 18 -3.52 -7.59 -4.46
N ILE A 19 -4.24 -6.97 -5.39
CA ILE A 19 -3.99 -7.16 -6.81
C ILE A 19 -2.63 -6.56 -7.21
N ALA A 20 -2.13 -6.97 -8.37
CA ALA A 20 -0.94 -6.34 -8.91
C ALA A 20 -1.15 -4.82 -9.12
N GLY A 21 -0.15 -4.04 -8.73
CA GLY A 21 -0.14 -2.59 -8.92
C GLY A 21 0.74 -1.85 -7.94
N THR A 22 0.73 -0.52 -8.05
CA THR A 22 1.52 0.37 -7.21
C THR A 22 0.68 0.85 -6.04
N TYR A 23 1.25 0.77 -4.84
CA TYR A 23 0.61 1.17 -3.60
C TYR A 23 1.46 2.25 -2.94
N CYS A 24 0.86 3.39 -2.60
CA CYS A 24 1.51 4.44 -1.85
C CYS A 24 1.13 4.39 -0.37
N CYS A 25 2.06 4.74 0.52
CA CYS A 25 1.74 4.88 1.94
C CYS A 25 0.97 6.19 2.18
N MET A 26 -0.27 6.10 2.65
CA MET A 26 -1.09 7.30 2.89
C MET A 26 -0.57 8.19 4.03
N ASN A 27 0.21 7.62 4.95
CA ASN A 27 0.65 8.33 6.14
C ASN A 27 1.99 9.06 5.94
N CYS A 28 2.74 8.71 4.90
CA CYS A 28 3.94 9.46 4.50
C CYS A 28 3.60 10.67 3.61
N ASN A 29 2.38 10.72 3.07
CA ASN A 29 1.89 11.78 2.18
C ASN A 29 1.63 13.14 2.87
N ASN A 30 1.96 13.30 4.15
CA ASN A 30 1.60 14.52 4.89
C ASN A 30 2.65 15.64 4.82
N ASP A 31 3.85 15.37 4.29
CA ASP A 31 4.89 16.38 4.05
C ASP A 31 4.82 16.82 2.58
N GLY A 32 3.82 17.68 2.27
CA GLY A 32 3.43 18.07 0.91
C GLY A 32 4.45 18.91 0.13
N ASN A 33 5.71 18.45 -0.02
CA ASN A 33 6.73 19.20 -0.74
C ASN A 33 7.68 18.42 -1.65
N ASN A 34 7.65 17.08 -1.75
CA ASN A 34 8.46 16.38 -2.76
C ASN A 34 7.85 15.03 -3.16
N ASP A 35 7.65 14.82 -4.47
CA ASP A 35 7.21 13.55 -5.07
C ASP A 35 8.18 12.38 -4.71
N ASP A 36 9.43 12.70 -4.37
CA ASP A 36 10.44 11.75 -3.87
C ASP A 36 10.19 11.22 -2.44
N THR A 37 9.19 11.74 -1.72
CA THR A 37 8.87 11.27 -0.35
C THR A 37 7.80 10.18 -0.32
N PHE A 38 7.15 9.91 -1.46
CA PHE A 38 6.14 8.86 -1.54
C PHE A 38 6.80 7.49 -1.47
N ILE A 39 6.45 6.74 -0.43
CA ILE A 39 6.83 5.33 -0.36
C ILE A 39 5.87 4.54 -1.25
N HIS A 40 6.39 4.19 -2.42
CA HIS A 40 5.75 3.30 -3.37
C HIS A 40 6.16 1.84 -3.11
N PHE A 41 5.16 0.96 -3.13
CA PHE A 41 5.35 -0.47 -3.10
C PHE A 41 4.63 -1.10 -4.28
N VAL A 42 5.36 -1.87 -5.07
CA VAL A 42 4.79 -2.63 -6.19
C VAL A 42 4.42 -4.01 -5.65
N ALA A 43 3.12 -4.28 -5.55
CA ALA A 43 2.63 -5.60 -5.18
C ALA A 43 2.39 -6.45 -6.43
N ASN A 44 2.67 -7.74 -6.34
CA ASN A 44 2.23 -8.74 -7.32
C ASN A 44 0.80 -9.21 -6.97
N ASN A 45 0.13 -9.89 -7.90
CA ASN A 45 -1.21 -10.40 -7.65
C ASN A 45 -1.21 -11.43 -6.51
N GLY A 46 -1.96 -11.16 -5.44
CA GLY A 46 -1.95 -11.95 -4.20
C GLY A 46 -0.76 -11.65 -3.28
N GLY A 47 0.07 -10.66 -3.61
CA GLY A 47 1.19 -10.20 -2.80
C GLY A 47 0.71 -9.47 -1.55
N ALA A 48 1.39 -9.73 -0.43
CA ALA A 48 1.10 -9.07 0.84
C ALA A 48 1.79 -7.71 0.91
N LEU A 49 1.06 -6.68 1.34
CA LEU A 49 1.64 -5.36 1.55
C LEU A 49 2.58 -5.35 2.76
N PRO A 50 3.81 -4.80 2.65
CA PRO A 50 4.74 -4.71 3.76
C PRO A 50 4.37 -3.59 4.74
N ARG A 51 5.17 -3.41 5.79
CA ARG A 51 5.09 -2.21 6.65
C ARG A 51 5.84 -1.06 5.97
N CYS A 52 5.36 0.17 6.11
CA CYS A 52 6.08 1.33 5.58
C CYS A 52 7.39 1.54 6.34
N PRO A 53 8.57 1.57 5.67
CA PRO A 53 9.86 1.75 6.32
C PRO A 53 10.08 3.17 6.88
N LYS A 54 9.27 4.16 6.49
CA LYS A 54 9.41 5.55 6.94
C LYS A 54 8.64 5.84 8.22
N CYS A 55 7.33 5.57 8.21
CA CYS A 55 6.44 5.91 9.32
C CYS A 55 6.08 4.71 10.21
N GLY A 56 6.44 3.48 9.82
CA GLY A 56 6.00 2.26 10.50
C GLY A 56 4.50 1.96 10.36
N ASN A 57 3.74 2.86 9.73
CA ASN A 57 2.31 2.71 9.53
C ASN A 57 2.02 1.72 8.39
N THR A 58 0.87 1.08 8.47
CA THR A 58 0.53 -0.10 7.67
C THR A 58 -0.52 0.19 6.60
N THR A 59 -0.82 1.47 6.39
CA THR A 59 -1.97 1.91 5.61
C THR A 59 -1.53 2.33 4.21
N TRP A 60 -2.03 1.62 3.19
CA TRP A 60 -1.64 1.76 1.79
C TRP A 60 -2.83 2.12 0.91
N MET A 61 -2.60 2.88 -0.14
CA MET A 61 -3.58 3.22 -1.17
C MET A 61 -3.04 2.83 -2.53
N LYS A 62 -3.87 2.20 -3.36
CA LYS A 62 -3.49 1.91 -4.74
C LYS A 62 -3.52 3.21 -5.54
N ILE A 63 -2.47 3.46 -6.31
CA ILE A 63 -2.37 4.57 -7.28
C ILE A 63 -2.26 4.02 -8.71
#